data_AF-A0A3L7YRU2-F1
#
_entry.id   AF-A0A3L7YRU2-F1
#
_cell.length_a   1.000
_cell.length_b   1.000
_cell.length_c   1.000
_cell.angle_alpha   90.00
_cell.angle_beta   90.00
_cell.angle_gamma   90.00
#
_symmetry.space_group_name_H-M   'P 1'
#
loop_
_entity.id
_entity.type
_entity.pdbx_description
1 polymer ?
#
loop_
_entity_poly.entity_id
_entity_poly.type
_entity_poly.pdbx_seq_one_letter_code
_entity_poly.pdbx_strand_id
1 'polypeptide(L)' 'MFLVGTQRINDAGHLEIGGCDTVTLVRHFETPLYVFDEADIRGRCRTYRGA' A
#
# COMPACT_ATOMS: atom_id res chain seq x y z
N MET A 1 3.26 -13.01 9.85
CA MET A 1 3.19 -11.63 9.32
C MET A 1 1.84 -11.48 8.63
N PHE A 2 1.02 -10.50 8.98
CA PHE A 2 -0.27 -10.26 8.31
C PHE A 2 -0.13 -9.01 7.43
N LEU A 3 -0.43 -9.17 6.14
CA LEU A 3 -0.50 -8.08 5.17
C LEU A 3 -1.96 -7.65 5.01
N VAL A 4 -2.19 -6.36 4.80
CA VAL A 4 -3.54 -5.77 4.71
C VAL A 4 -3.72 -4.97 3.43
N GLY A 5 -4.97 -4.85 2.96
CA GLY A 5 -5.28 -4.13 1.72
C GLY A 5 -4.59 -4.76 0.51
N THR A 6 -3.85 -3.96 -0.26
CA THR A 6 -3.11 -4.43 -1.44
C THR A 6 -1.65 -4.76 -1.16
N GLN A 7 -1.25 -4.85 0.10
CA GLN A 7 0.14 -5.14 0.48
C GLN A 7 0.59 -6.53 0.02
N ARG A 8 1.78 -6.60 -0.57
CA ARG A 8 2.47 -7.86 -0.89
C ARG A 8 3.97 -7.72 -0.73
N ILE A 9 4.66 -8.86 -0.65
CA ILE A 9 6.11 -8.91 -0.79
C ILE A 9 6.42 -9.18 -2.27
N ASN A 10 7.21 -8.33 -2.90
CA ASN A 10 7.61 -8.50 -4.29
C ASN A 10 8.75 -9.53 -4.43
N ASP A 11 9.16 -9.83 -5.66
CA ASP A 11 10.20 -10.84 -5.95
C ASP A 11 11.59 -10.48 -5.36
N ALA A 12 11.82 -9.20 -5.05
CA ALA A 12 13.04 -8.72 -4.39
C ALA A 12 12.98 -8.81 -2.85
N GLY A 13 11.86 -9.26 -2.28
CA GLY A 13 11.65 -9.32 -0.84
C GLY A 13 11.26 -7.99 -0.20
N HIS A 14 10.94 -6.96 -1.00
CA HIS A 14 10.50 -5.66 -0.49
C HIS A 14 8.98 -5.62 -0.28
N LEU A 15 8.54 -4.77 0.65
CA LEU A 15 7.12 -4.46 0.81
C LEU A 15 6.66 -3.61 -0.38
N GLU A 16 5.58 -4.04 -1.02
CA GLU A 16 4.89 -3.33 -2.07
C GLU A 16 3.48 -2.93 -1.59
N ILE A 17 3.07 -1.70 -1.86
CA ILE A 17 1.73 -1.17 -1.50
C ILE A 17 1.12 -0.58 -2.77
N GLY A 18 -0.06 -1.05 -3.18
CA GLY A 18 -0.76 -0.53 -4.35
C GLY A 18 0.00 -0.67 -5.68
N GLY A 19 0.93 -1.62 -5.79
CA GLY A 19 1.82 -1.74 -6.95
C GLY A 19 3.18 -1.04 -6.79
N CYS A 20 3.38 -0.26 -5.73
CA CYS A 20 4.58 0.56 -5.54
C CYS A 20 5.56 -0.06 -4.53
N ASP A 21 6.82 -0.22 -4.91
CA ASP A 21 7.90 -0.66 -4.01
C ASP A 21 8.23 0.44 -2.98
N THR A 22 8.11 0.10 -1.70
CA THR A 22 8.37 1.02 -0.57
C THR A 22 9.82 1.51 -0.51
N VAL A 23 10.80 0.72 -0.96
CA VAL A 23 12.20 1.16 -1.03
C VAL A 23 12.37 2.25 -2.08
N THR A 24 11.67 2.11 -3.22
CA THR A 24 11.64 3.14 -4.27
C THR A 24 10.97 4.42 -3.77
N LEU A 25 9.87 4.29 -3.03
CA LEU A 25 9.19 5.45 -2.43
C LEU A 25 10.10 6.21 -1.45
N VAL A 26 10.79 5.52 -0.55
CA VAL A 26 11.73 6.14 0.39
C VAL A 26 12.89 6.83 -0.32
N ARG A 27 13.40 6.25 -1.40
CA ARG A 27 14.46 6.90 -2.20
C ARG A 27 14.00 8.21 -2.86
N HIS A 28 12.70 8.34 -3.14
CA HIS A 28 12.14 9.49 -3.82
C HIS A 28 11.62 10.58 -2.85
N PHE A 29 10.99 10.17 -1.74
CA PHE A 29 10.30 11.08 -0.81
C PHE A 29 10.98 11.19 0.56
N GLU A 30 12.07 10.44 0.79
CA GLU A 30 12.80 10.37 2.06
C GLU A 30 11.93 9.88 3.23
N THR A 31 12.44 9.98 4.46
CA THR A 31 11.72 9.58 5.69
C THR A 31 11.66 10.73 6.69
N PRO A 32 10.58 10.87 7.46
CA PRO A 32 9.42 9.97 7.55
C PRO A 32 8.42 10.12 6.40
N LEU A 33 7.90 8.99 5.89
CA LEU A 33 6.93 8.94 4.80
C LEU A 33 5.66 8.21 5.22
N TYR A 34 4.51 8.86 5.03
CA TYR A 34 3.20 8.22 5.14
C TYR A 34 2.72 7.79 3.76
N VAL A 35 2.31 6.53 3.64
CA VAL A 35 1.78 5.94 2.40
C VAL A 35 0.35 5.50 2.64
N PHE A 36 -0.56 5.96 1.78
CA PHE A 36 -1.97 5.55 1.79
C PHE A 36 -2.27 4.65 0.59
N ASP A 37 -2.90 3.51 0.85
CA ASP A 37 -3.41 2.61 -0.19
C ASP A 37 -4.77 3.10 -0.68
N GLU A 38 -4.79 3.89 -1.75
CA GLU A 38 -6.02 4.44 -2.31
C GLU A 38 -6.99 3.36 -2.78
N ALA A 39 -6.48 2.23 -3.30
CA ALA A 39 -7.31 1.15 -3.79
C ALA A 39 -8.07 0.47 -2.64
N ASP A 40 -7.38 0.16 -1.53
CA ASP A 40 -8.01 -0.36 -0.31
C ASP A 40 -9.00 0.64 0.29
N ILE A 41 -8.58 1.89 0.48
CA ILE A 41 -9.42 2.95 1.09
C ILE A 41 -10.72 3.10 0.30
N ARG A 42 -10.63 3.29 -1.02
CA ARG A 42 -11.82 3.45 -1.87
C ARG A 42 -12.64 2.18 -1.95
N GLY A 43 -12.00 1.01 -1.92
CA GLY A 43 -12.68 -0.29 -1.84
C GLY A 43 -13.59 -0.37 -0.62
N ARG A 44 -13.04 -0.06 0.55
CA ARG A 44 -13.78 -0.05 1.83
C ARG A 44 -14.90 0.99 1.84
N CYS A 45 -14.67 2.18 1.28
CA CYS A 45 -15.73 3.18 1.13
C CYS A 45 -16.89 2.68 0.24
N ARG A 46 -16.59 2.00 -0.87
CA ARG A 46 -17.64 1.43 -1.75
C ARG A 46 -18.40 0.32 -1.06
N THR A 47 -17.70 -0.58 -0.34
CA THR A 47 -18.34 -1.64 0.46
C THR A 47 -19.30 -1.05 1.50
N TYR A 48 -18.85 -0.04 2.24
CA TYR A 48 -19.71 0.62 3.24
C TYR A 48 -20.93 1.30 2.61
N ARG A 49 -20.76 1.98 1.47
CA ARG A 49 -21.86 2.67 0.77
C ARG A 49 -22.88 1.73 0.14
N GLY A 50 -22.49 0.50 -0.18
CA GLY A 50 -23.36 -0.52 -0.78
C GLY A 50 -24.02 -1.46 0.23
N ALA A 51 -23.71 -1.32 1.52
CA ALA A 51 -24.34 -2.03 2.63
C ALA A 51 -25.56 -1.25 3.14
#